data_AF-A0A504YIJ2-F1
#
_entry.id   AF-A0A504YIJ2-F1
#
_cell.length_a   1.000
_cell.length_b   1.000
_cell.length_c   1.000
_cell.angle_alpha   90.00
_cell.angle_beta   90.00
_cell.angle_gamma   90.00
#
_symmetry.space_group_name_H-M   'P 1'
#
loop_
_entity.id
_entity.type
_entity.pdbx_description
1 polymer ?
#
loop_
_entity_poly.entity_id
_entity_poly.type
_entity_poly.pdbx_seq_one_letter_code
_entity_poly.pdbx_strand_id
1 'polypeptide(L)'
;MDPDKDTLLSYPSDDERGYASARSASRLLRRRRMRRGWVACLVLIGFGVFLLMLLGASYMARIYLPNINESMHPDCTKKLDPGNGEQSLVRWGWDSIQGRCMQFTYKGQDGNANRFRDAASCDQKCPRRVLV
;
A
#
# COMPACT_ATOMS: atom_id res chain seq x y z
N MET A 1 24.60 30.03 -88.81
CA MET A 1 24.81 31.11 -87.81
C MET A 1 23.43 31.45 -87.27
N ASP A 2 23.06 31.27 -86.00
CA ASP A 2 23.81 31.06 -84.74
C ASP A 2 22.90 30.22 -83.79
N PRO A 3 23.41 29.63 -82.68
CA PRO A 3 22.93 28.38 -82.11
C PRO A 3 22.13 28.57 -80.81
N ASP A 4 21.53 27.46 -80.39
CA ASP A 4 21.14 27.07 -79.03
C ASP A 4 21.32 28.06 -77.87
N LYS A 5 20.21 28.41 -77.22
CA LYS A 5 20.18 28.90 -75.83
C LYS A 5 19.09 28.20 -75.02
N ASP A 6 19.06 26.88 -75.10
CA ASP A 6 18.49 26.09 -74.03
C ASP A 6 19.53 25.88 -72.92
N THR A 7 19.07 26.03 -71.67
CA THR A 7 19.75 25.60 -70.43
C THR A 7 20.69 26.61 -69.75
N LEU A 8 20.15 27.74 -69.29
CA LEU A 8 20.65 28.37 -68.06
C LEU A 8 20.20 27.51 -66.86
N LEU A 9 20.93 26.41 -66.63
CA LEU A 9 20.87 25.66 -65.37
C LEU A 9 21.39 26.59 -64.26
N SER A 10 20.48 27.18 -63.50
CA SER A 10 20.77 27.85 -62.25
C SER A 10 21.34 26.83 -61.26
N TYR A 11 22.67 26.72 -61.20
CA TYR A 11 23.35 25.96 -60.17
C TYR A 11 23.10 26.65 -58.82
N PRO A 12 22.50 25.99 -57.81
CA PRO A 12 22.20 26.63 -56.54
C PRO A 12 23.51 27.07 -55.89
N SER A 13 23.62 28.34 -55.51
CA SER A 13 24.77 28.86 -54.79
C SER A 13 24.96 28.10 -53.47
N ASP A 14 26.21 27.93 -53.04
CA ASP A 14 26.55 27.13 -51.87
C ASP A 14 25.86 27.63 -50.58
N ASP A 15 25.51 28.91 -50.52
CA ASP A 15 24.74 29.53 -49.44
C ASP A 15 23.29 29.03 -49.33
N GLU A 16 22.59 28.81 -50.45
CA GLU A 16 21.22 28.27 -50.43
C GLU A 16 21.19 26.81 -49.95
N ARG A 17 22.22 26.05 -50.34
CA ARG A 17 22.43 24.66 -49.91
C ARG A 17 22.71 24.59 -48.41
N GLY A 18 23.53 25.51 -47.90
CA GLY A 18 23.80 25.68 -46.46
C GLY A 18 22.55 26.05 -45.67
N TYR A 19 21.76 27.00 -46.16
CA TYR A 19 20.55 27.47 -45.49
C TYR A 19 19.41 26.42 -45.49
N ALA A 20 19.24 25.68 -46.58
CA ALA A 20 18.31 24.54 -46.66
C ALA A 20 18.69 23.39 -45.73
N SER A 21 20.00 23.10 -45.59
CA SER A 21 20.54 22.11 -44.66
C SER A 21 20.33 22.51 -43.20
N ALA A 22 20.63 23.76 -42.83
CA ALA A 22 20.42 24.30 -41.48
C ALA A 22 18.92 24.33 -41.08
N ARG A 23 18.04 24.68 -42.02
CA ARG A 23 16.58 24.68 -41.83
C ARG A 23 16.02 23.25 -41.66
N SER A 24 16.63 22.26 -42.33
CA SER A 24 16.28 20.85 -42.17
C SER A 24 16.77 20.27 -40.84
N ALA A 25 18.01 20.60 -40.43
CA ALA A 25 18.59 20.22 -39.15
C ALA A 25 17.82 20.80 -37.95
N SER A 26 17.46 22.09 -38.00
CA SER A 26 16.66 22.74 -36.95
C SER A 26 15.25 22.15 -36.80
N ARG A 27 14.58 21.79 -37.92
CA ARG A 27 13.30 21.05 -37.90
C ARG A 27 13.46 19.65 -37.27
N LEU A 28 14.54 18.92 -37.57
CA LEU A 28 14.83 17.61 -36.98
C LEU A 28 15.16 17.71 -35.48
N LEU A 29 15.94 18.71 -35.07
CA LEU A 29 16.25 18.98 -33.67
C LEU A 29 15.00 19.37 -32.87
N ARG A 30 14.09 20.19 -33.44
CA ARG A 30 12.79 20.53 -32.84
C ARG A 30 11.92 19.27 -32.67
N ARG A 31 11.86 18.40 -33.69
CA ARG A 31 11.17 17.09 -33.60
C ARG A 31 11.81 16.13 -32.58
N ARG A 32 13.13 16.15 -32.40
CA ARG A 32 13.84 15.36 -31.37
C ARG A 32 13.62 15.90 -29.97
N ARG A 33 13.62 17.23 -29.79
CA ARG A 33 13.34 17.92 -28.52
C ARG A 33 11.88 17.71 -28.09
N MET A 34 10.94 17.78 -29.03
CA MET A 34 9.52 17.51 -28.79
C MET A 34 9.26 16.03 -28.44
N ARG A 35 9.92 15.09 -29.14
CA ARG A 35 9.86 13.65 -28.82
C ARG A 35 10.48 13.32 -27.45
N ARG A 36 11.61 13.93 -27.09
CA ARG A 36 12.22 13.77 -25.76
C ARG A 36 11.36 14.34 -24.64
N GLY A 37 10.75 15.51 -24.84
CA GLY A 37 9.83 16.10 -23.87
C GLY A 37 8.55 15.29 -23.68
N TRP A 38 7.99 14.76 -24.78
CA TRP A 38 6.78 13.94 -24.72
C TRP A 38 7.02 12.58 -24.07
N VAL A 39 8.13 11.91 -24.40
CA VAL A 39 8.53 10.65 -23.74
C VAL A 39 8.80 10.87 -22.25
N ALA A 40 9.50 11.95 -21.88
CA ALA A 40 9.72 12.29 -20.46
C ALA A 40 8.39 12.53 -19.72
N CYS A 41 7.44 13.24 -20.33
CA CYS A 41 6.12 13.48 -19.74
C CYS A 41 5.32 12.18 -19.54
N LEU A 42 5.32 11.27 -20.53
CA LEU A 42 4.66 9.97 -20.42
C LEU A 42 5.29 9.08 -19.34
N VAL A 43 6.62 9.12 -19.20
CA VAL A 43 7.33 8.40 -18.13
C VAL A 43 6.97 8.97 -16.76
N LEU A 44 6.88 10.29 -16.61
CA LEU A 44 6.49 10.94 -15.35
C LEU A 44 5.04 10.67 -14.97
N ILE A 45 4.12 10.74 -15.95
CA ILE A 45 2.70 10.43 -15.74
C ILE A 45 2.55 8.94 -15.39
N GLY A 46 3.24 8.05 -16.12
CA GLY A 46 3.22 6.61 -15.85
C GLY A 46 3.75 6.28 -14.45
N PHE A 47 4.87 6.89 -14.05
CA PHE A 47 5.42 6.72 -12.70
C PHE A 47 4.48 7.27 -11.63
N GLY A 48 3.86 8.43 -11.87
CA GLY A 48 2.86 9.01 -10.96
C GLY A 48 1.63 8.13 -10.78
N VAL A 49 1.04 7.64 -11.87
CA VAL A 49 -0.10 6.71 -11.82
C VAL A 49 0.29 5.39 -11.14
N PHE A 50 1.48 4.85 -11.44
CA PHE A 50 1.97 3.64 -10.79
C PHE A 50 2.15 3.83 -9.28
N LEU A 51 2.75 4.95 -8.84
CA LEU A 51 2.85 5.29 -7.43
C LEU A 51 1.48 5.46 -6.77
N LEU A 52 0.54 6.15 -7.43
CA LEU A 52 -0.82 6.29 -6.91
C LEU A 52 -1.53 4.94 -6.80
N MET A 53 -1.33 4.03 -7.76
CA MET A 53 -1.88 2.67 -7.71
C MET A 53 -1.23 1.85 -6.59
N LEU A 54 0.08 1.97 -6.36
CA LEU A 54 0.78 1.28 -5.26
C LEU A 54 0.34 1.81 -3.89
N LEU A 55 0.25 3.14 -3.74
CA LEU A 55 -0.24 3.77 -2.51
C LEU A 55 -1.70 3.41 -2.27
N GLY A 56 -2.53 3.43 -3.31
CA GLY A 56 -3.93 3.01 -3.27
C GLY A 56 -4.08 1.55 -2.89
N ALA A 57 -3.33 0.64 -3.51
CA ALA A 57 -3.36 -0.78 -3.17
C ALA A 57 -2.89 -1.04 -1.73
N SER A 58 -1.84 -0.35 -1.26
CA SER A 58 -1.38 -0.43 0.12
C SER A 58 -2.42 0.07 1.13
N TYR A 59 -3.07 1.19 0.81
CA TYR A 59 -4.16 1.74 1.61
C TYR A 59 -5.38 0.80 1.64
N MET A 60 -5.80 0.30 0.49
CA MET A 60 -6.90 -0.66 0.39
C MET A 60 -6.58 -1.96 1.13
N ALA A 61 -5.33 -2.45 1.08
CA ALA A 61 -4.93 -3.62 1.85
C ALA A 61 -5.13 -3.43 3.36
N ARG A 62 -4.99 -2.23 3.91
CA ARG A 62 -5.26 -1.95 5.34
C ARG A 62 -6.75 -1.96 5.69
N ILE A 63 -7.61 -1.65 4.74
CA ILE A 63 -9.07 -1.62 4.92
C ILE A 63 -9.67 -3.02 4.72
N TYR A 64 -9.20 -3.74 3.70
CA TYR A 64 -9.75 -5.05 3.32
C TYR A 64 -9.09 -6.24 4.02
N LEU A 65 -7.83 -6.14 4.47
CA LEU A 65 -7.27 -7.18 5.32
C LEU A 65 -7.79 -6.98 6.74
N PRO A 66 -8.47 -7.97 7.33
CA PRO A 66 -8.70 -7.96 8.76
C PRO A 66 -7.33 -7.85 9.44
N ASN A 67 -7.28 -7.09 10.53
CA ASN A 67 -6.08 -7.04 11.36
C ASN A 67 -5.89 -8.42 12.02
N ILE A 68 -5.32 -9.38 11.30
CA ILE A 68 -4.95 -10.71 11.79
C ILE A 68 -3.90 -10.66 12.91
N ASN A 69 -3.37 -9.46 13.17
CA ASN A 69 -2.56 -9.16 14.34
C ASN A 69 -3.39 -8.95 15.60
N GLU A 70 -4.63 -9.43 15.62
CA GLU A 70 -5.36 -9.74 16.84
C GLU A 70 -4.73 -10.98 17.49
N SER A 71 -3.49 -10.82 17.93
CA SER A 71 -2.88 -11.71 18.91
C SER A 71 -3.83 -11.73 20.10
N MET A 72 -4.39 -12.93 20.36
CA MET A 72 -5.24 -13.20 21.52
C MET A 72 -4.64 -12.49 22.74
N HIS A 73 -5.41 -11.63 23.42
CA HIS A 73 -4.87 -10.74 24.44
C HIS A 73 -4.04 -11.56 25.45
N PRO A 74 -2.85 -11.10 25.87
CA PRO A 74 -1.94 -11.90 26.71
C PRO A 74 -2.55 -12.41 28.01
N ASP A 75 -3.61 -11.75 28.49
CA ASP A 75 -4.37 -12.21 29.66
C ASP A 75 -5.19 -13.47 29.35
N CYS A 76 -5.77 -13.58 28.16
CA CYS A 76 -6.59 -14.72 27.73
C CYS A 76 -5.77 -16.00 27.56
N THR A 77 -4.44 -15.91 27.48
CA THR A 77 -3.56 -17.09 27.42
C THR A 77 -3.13 -17.58 28.80
N LYS A 78 -3.40 -16.82 29.86
CA LYS A 78 -3.11 -17.21 31.24
C LYS A 78 -4.15 -18.22 31.75
N LYS A 79 -3.76 -19.08 32.68
CA LYS A 79 -4.67 -20.00 33.36
C LYS A 79 -5.74 -19.26 34.16
N LEU A 80 -6.90 -19.88 34.38
CA LEU A 80 -7.84 -19.43 35.40
C LEU A 80 -7.18 -19.58 36.78
N ASP A 81 -7.03 -18.47 37.50
CA ASP A 81 -6.27 -18.43 38.75
C ASP A 81 -7.13 -17.90 39.90
N PRO A 82 -7.56 -18.78 40.83
CA PRO A 82 -8.32 -18.39 42.01
C PRO A 82 -7.55 -17.44 42.94
N GLY A 83 -6.22 -17.40 42.90
CA GLY A 83 -5.42 -16.70 43.91
C GLY A 83 -5.46 -17.39 45.27
N ASN A 84 -5.16 -16.65 46.34
CA ASN A 84 -4.90 -17.21 47.69
C ASN A 84 -5.67 -16.56 48.85
N GLY A 85 -6.55 -15.58 48.60
CA GLY A 85 -7.34 -14.93 49.65
C GLY A 85 -8.45 -15.82 50.25
N GLU A 86 -9.38 -15.20 51.00
CA GLU A 86 -10.49 -15.91 51.68
C GLU A 86 -11.88 -15.57 51.13
N GLN A 87 -11.96 -14.72 50.09
CA GLN A 87 -13.24 -14.35 49.51
C GLN A 87 -13.75 -15.43 48.55
N SER A 88 -15.05 -15.41 48.25
CA SER A 88 -15.64 -16.25 47.21
C SER A 88 -16.34 -15.34 46.20
N LEU A 89 -15.59 -14.86 45.20
CA LEU A 89 -16.08 -13.95 44.19
C LEU A 89 -16.26 -14.68 42.86
N VAL A 90 -17.48 -14.70 42.33
CA VAL A 90 -17.73 -15.20 40.97
C VAL A 90 -17.15 -14.23 39.95
N ARG A 91 -16.27 -14.73 39.09
CA ARG A 91 -15.64 -13.99 38.00
C ARG A 91 -15.67 -14.79 36.72
N TRP A 92 -15.46 -14.12 35.60
CA TRP A 92 -15.36 -14.74 34.29
C TRP A 92 -13.90 -14.78 33.84
N GLY A 93 -13.49 -15.82 33.14
CA GLY A 93 -12.17 -15.90 32.54
C GLY A 93 -12.20 -16.80 31.31
N TRP A 94 -11.27 -16.58 30.39
CA TRP A 94 -11.14 -17.39 29.19
C TRP A 94 -10.54 -18.75 29.53
N ASP A 95 -11.28 -19.81 29.27
CA ASP A 95 -10.77 -21.18 29.32
C ASP A 95 -10.25 -21.56 27.93
N SER A 96 -8.94 -21.76 27.81
CA SER A 96 -8.29 -22.14 26.55
C SER A 96 -8.56 -23.59 26.13
N ILE A 97 -8.93 -24.46 27.07
CA ILE A 97 -9.30 -25.85 26.83
C ILE A 97 -10.71 -25.92 26.24
N GLN A 98 -11.67 -25.19 26.85
CA GLN A 98 -13.03 -25.10 26.32
C GLN A 98 -13.17 -24.08 25.17
N GLY A 99 -12.14 -23.24 24.98
CA GLY A 99 -12.12 -22.15 24.04
C GLY A 99 -13.29 -21.19 24.25
N ARG A 100 -13.66 -20.86 25.49
CA ARG A 100 -14.75 -19.92 25.80
C ARG A 100 -14.58 -19.26 27.16
N CYS A 101 -15.25 -18.14 27.38
CA CYS A 101 -15.36 -17.55 28.70
C CYS A 101 -16.20 -18.40 29.64
N MET A 102 -15.68 -18.64 30.85
CA MET A 102 -16.31 -19.45 31.88
C MET A 102 -16.27 -18.76 33.23
N GLN A 103 -17.26 -19.08 34.07
CA GLN A 103 -17.25 -18.65 35.46
C GLN A 103 -16.25 -19.46 36.29
N PHE A 104 -15.54 -18.78 37.19
CA PHE A 104 -14.70 -19.39 38.21
C PHE A 104 -14.74 -18.58 39.51
N THR A 105 -14.37 -19.21 40.62
CA THR A 105 -14.30 -18.54 41.92
C THR A 105 -12.93 -17.92 42.13
N TYR A 106 -12.88 -16.60 42.29
CA TYR A 106 -11.71 -15.84 42.66
C TYR A 106 -11.70 -15.53 44.16
N LYS A 107 -10.54 -15.72 44.80
CA LYS A 107 -10.36 -15.61 46.25
C LYS A 107 -10.12 -14.20 46.78
N GLY A 108 -10.13 -13.19 45.92
CA GLY A 108 -10.01 -11.78 46.32
C GLY A 108 -8.58 -11.24 46.33
N GLN A 109 -7.57 -12.09 46.45
CA GLN A 109 -6.14 -11.70 46.46
C GLN A 109 -5.34 -12.52 45.44
N ASP A 110 -4.27 -11.93 44.90
CA ASP A 110 -3.39 -12.49 43.87
C ASP A 110 -4.13 -12.95 42.59
N GLY A 111 -3.66 -14.05 42.00
CA GLY A 111 -4.09 -14.55 40.71
C GLY A 111 -3.58 -13.71 39.55
N ASN A 112 -4.27 -13.77 38.41
CA ASN A 112 -3.87 -13.07 37.20
C ASN A 112 -5.03 -12.30 36.55
N ALA A 113 -4.72 -11.62 35.45
CA ALA A 113 -5.64 -10.73 34.74
C ALA A 113 -6.64 -11.46 33.81
N ASN A 114 -6.59 -12.79 33.68
CA ASN A 114 -7.65 -13.58 33.06
C ASN A 114 -8.88 -13.66 34.00
N ARG A 115 -9.43 -12.50 34.34
CA ARG A 115 -10.45 -12.32 35.38
C ARG A 115 -11.28 -11.07 35.14
N PHE A 116 -12.49 -11.28 34.64
CA PHE A 116 -13.46 -10.26 34.25
C PHE A 116 -14.69 -10.29 35.17
N ARG A 117 -15.45 -9.20 35.21
CA ARG A 117 -16.63 -9.07 36.09
C ARG A 117 -17.87 -9.76 35.51
N ASP A 118 -17.97 -9.85 34.20
CA ASP A 118 -19.12 -10.34 33.45
C ASP A 118 -18.67 -11.09 32.18
N ALA A 119 -19.57 -11.86 31.58
CA ALA A 119 -19.27 -12.66 30.39
C ALA A 119 -18.91 -11.80 29.18
N ALA A 120 -19.65 -10.70 28.96
CA ALA A 120 -19.48 -9.86 27.79
C ALA A 120 -18.11 -9.18 27.76
N SER A 121 -17.63 -8.68 28.91
CA SER A 121 -16.28 -8.11 29.00
C SER A 121 -15.18 -9.17 28.78
N CYS A 122 -15.42 -10.42 29.18
CA CYS A 122 -14.53 -11.53 28.87
C CYS A 122 -14.51 -11.84 27.37
N ASP A 123 -15.68 -12.04 26.75
CA ASP A 123 -15.79 -12.40 25.33
C ASP A 123 -15.27 -11.29 24.41
N GLN A 124 -15.47 -10.02 24.79
CA GLN A 124 -14.94 -8.87 24.06
C GLN A 124 -13.41 -8.81 24.13
N LYS A 125 -12.81 -9.14 25.29
CA LYS A 125 -11.36 -9.10 25.49
C LYS A 125 -10.66 -10.34 24.92
N CYS A 126 -11.34 -11.48 24.97
CA CYS A 126 -10.87 -12.80 24.60
C CYS A 126 -11.77 -13.40 23.51
N PRO A 127 -11.76 -12.86 22.29
CA PRO A 127 -12.62 -13.36 21.23
C PRO A 127 -12.20 -14.77 20.83
N ARG A 128 -13.20 -15.62 20.59
CA ARG A 128 -13.00 -16.96 20.05
C ARG A 128 -12.45 -16.82 18.63
N ARG A 129 -11.22 -17.30 18.39
CA ARG A 129 -10.70 -17.41 17.03
C ARG A 129 -11.48 -18.48 16.28
N VAL A 130 -12.51 -18.08 15.57
CA VAL A 130 -13.14 -18.94 14.56
C VAL A 130 -12.29 -18.78 13.31
N LEU A 131 -11.49 -19.80 12.99
CA LEU A 131 -10.94 -19.93 11.64
C LEU A 131 -12.12 -20.28 10.74
N VAL A 132 -12.64 -19.28 10.03
CA VAL A 132 -13.68 -19.45 9.01
C VAL A 132 -13.01 -19.84 7.70
#